data_AF-D9SJN2-F1
#
_entry.id   AF-D9SJN2-F1
#
_cell.length_a   1.000
_cell.length_b   1.000
_cell.length_c   1.000
_cell.angle_alpha   90.00
_cell.angle_beta   90.00
_cell.angle_gamma   90.00
#
_symmetry.space_group_name_H-M   'P 1'
#
loop_
_entity.id
_entity.type
_entity.pdbx_description
1 polymer ?
#
loop_
_entity_poly.entity_id
_entity_poly.type
_entity_poly.pdbx_seq_one_letter_code
_entity_poly.pdbx_strand_id
1 'polypeptide(L)'
;MNMSEPGQFIAAVLRGKLSLDQSMRRHTSWRVGGAADRVYQPADLDDLRVYLCSLPLDEPLVAVGLGSNLLVRDGGVRGTVLLMHGALTELAMQQDGLIYVQAGVPGAKLARFAANHDLAGAEFCAGIPGTLGGMLAMNAGCYGSEIWQHVVRVQVVTRSGELIERASSEYQIAYRSVTKKQDGASDEFFVGAWLSFVQGDGQVARQNIKELLAKRISSQPLNLPNAGSVFRNPANDYAARLIEQCGLKGKKIGGAQVSEKHANFIVNVDNATADEIENLICQVRQTVMTQTGVDLHPEVKIIGEASVKMANSKTDFKTLNPEFSTLNPAAYGKVAVLFGGRSAEREVSLKSGAAVLASLLRSGVDAHAFDPASRSLQELQEQGFDRVFIALHGRFGEDGTVQGALELLGIPYTGSGVMASSLGMDKWRSKLVWQAGGLPVPDFMMLAEQSEPLDVIGKLGLPLFVKPANEGSSVGISKVKAVGELQAAYREAARHDPLVIAERFIGGGEYTVAILGDQVLPVIKIEPANEFYDFEAKYLRDDTCYRCPSGLDAASEAKMQGLAQAAFALIGGQGWGRVDFLMSEAGQPYVLEANTSPGMTDHSLVPMAARQAGISFDELVLRVLGMAHVG
;
A
#
# COMPACT_ATOMS: atom_id res chain seq x y z
N MET A 1 28.19 16.71 -50.79
CA MET A 1 27.49 16.30 -49.54
C MET A 1 26.59 15.14 -49.90
N ASN A 2 27.08 13.91 -49.72
CA ASN A 2 26.26 12.72 -49.83
C ASN A 2 25.65 12.49 -48.45
N MET A 3 24.32 12.61 -48.35
CA MET A 3 23.58 12.01 -47.25
C MET A 3 23.55 10.50 -47.48
N SER A 4 24.37 9.76 -46.74
CA SER A 4 24.19 8.33 -46.52
C SER A 4 23.36 8.15 -45.26
N GLU A 5 22.21 7.51 -45.40
CA GLU A 5 21.26 7.13 -44.35
C GLU A 5 21.94 6.47 -43.14
N PRO A 6 21.53 6.80 -41.90
CA PRO A 6 21.68 5.90 -40.77
C PRO A 6 20.41 5.05 -40.62
N GLY A 7 20.56 3.76 -40.94
CA GLY A 7 19.98 2.63 -40.22
C GLY A 7 18.47 2.62 -39.98
N GLN A 8 17.80 1.69 -40.68
CA GLN A 8 16.48 1.17 -40.32
C GLN A 8 16.27 1.11 -38.81
N PHE A 9 15.37 1.93 -38.26
CA PHE A 9 14.70 1.64 -37.01
C PHE A 9 13.83 0.41 -37.23
N ILE A 10 14.43 -0.79 -37.14
CA ILE A 10 13.65 -2.00 -36.89
C ILE A 10 13.15 -1.84 -35.45
N ALA A 11 11.92 -1.36 -35.28
CA ALA A 11 11.20 -1.53 -34.03
C ALA A 11 11.18 -3.04 -33.76
N ALA A 12 11.99 -3.51 -32.82
CA ALA A 12 12.09 -4.92 -32.49
C ALA A 12 10.70 -5.38 -32.03
N VAL A 13 10.06 -6.23 -32.84
CA VAL A 13 8.74 -6.78 -32.55
C VAL A 13 8.87 -7.71 -31.35
N LEU A 14 8.09 -7.46 -30.30
CA LEU A 14 7.98 -8.35 -29.14
C LEU A 14 7.52 -9.75 -29.59
N ARG A 15 8.27 -10.78 -29.22
CA ARG A 15 8.03 -12.19 -29.59
C ARG A 15 7.34 -12.97 -28.47
N GLY A 16 7.46 -12.50 -27.23
CA GLY A 16 6.83 -13.07 -26.06
C GLY A 16 5.31 -12.88 -26.05
N LYS A 17 4.67 -13.44 -25.03
CA LYS A 17 3.23 -13.35 -24.84
C LYS A 17 2.89 -12.30 -23.77
N LEU A 18 2.25 -11.22 -24.19
CA LEU A 18 1.62 -10.25 -23.29
C LEU A 18 0.16 -10.63 -23.05
N SER A 19 -0.25 -10.67 -21.78
CA SER A 19 -1.64 -10.85 -21.36
C SER A 19 -2.02 -9.71 -20.42
N LEU A 20 -3.22 -9.14 -20.60
CA LEU A 20 -3.76 -8.07 -19.75
C LEU A 20 -4.76 -8.66 -18.75
N ASP A 21 -4.88 -8.05 -17.57
CA ASP A 21 -5.83 -8.42 -16.52
C ASP A 21 -5.82 -9.92 -16.19
N GLN A 22 -4.63 -10.52 -16.21
CA GLN A 22 -4.47 -11.96 -16.10
C GLN A 22 -4.44 -12.36 -14.63
N SER A 23 -5.39 -13.23 -14.23
CA SER A 23 -5.43 -13.77 -12.87
C SER A 23 -4.15 -14.53 -12.54
N MET A 24 -3.55 -14.17 -11.40
CA MET A 24 -2.35 -14.82 -10.86
C MET A 24 -2.61 -16.20 -10.26
N ARG A 25 -3.88 -16.60 -10.16
CA ARG A 25 -4.31 -17.90 -9.63
C ARG A 25 -3.65 -19.10 -10.30
N ARG A 26 -3.33 -19.03 -11.60
CA ARG A 26 -2.65 -20.12 -12.32
C ARG A 26 -1.13 -20.03 -12.27
N HIS A 27 -0.61 -18.96 -11.67
CA HIS A 27 0.81 -18.62 -11.62
C HIS A 27 1.36 -18.65 -10.18
N THR A 28 0.53 -19.02 -9.20
CA THR A 28 0.92 -19.29 -7.81
C THR A 28 0.59 -20.73 -7.42
N SER A 29 1.45 -21.31 -6.59
CA SER A 29 1.32 -22.70 -6.13
C SER A 29 0.13 -22.94 -5.18
N TRP A 30 -0.27 -21.93 -4.41
CA TRP A 30 -1.52 -21.93 -3.63
C TRP A 30 -2.78 -21.90 -4.48
N ARG A 31 -2.65 -21.58 -5.78
CA ARG A 31 -3.75 -21.37 -6.70
C ARG A 31 -4.71 -20.29 -6.24
N VAL A 32 -4.15 -19.15 -5.85
CA VAL A 32 -4.85 -17.93 -5.41
C VAL A 32 -4.24 -16.68 -6.05
N GLY A 33 -4.94 -15.55 -5.97
CA GLY A 33 -4.43 -14.24 -6.35
C GLY A 33 -5.21 -13.55 -7.47
N GLY A 34 -5.35 -12.24 -7.30
CA GLY A 34 -6.06 -11.34 -8.19
C GLY A 34 -5.41 -11.15 -9.57
N ALA A 35 -5.97 -10.24 -10.36
CA ALA A 35 -5.48 -9.94 -11.70
C ALA A 35 -4.22 -9.07 -11.67
N ALA A 36 -3.19 -9.44 -12.40
CA ALA A 36 -2.10 -8.53 -12.72
C ALA A 36 -2.49 -7.68 -13.94
N ASP A 37 -2.22 -6.37 -13.90
CA ASP A 37 -2.51 -5.47 -15.04
C ASP A 37 -1.91 -6.00 -16.34
N ARG A 38 -0.64 -6.43 -16.24
CA ARG A 38 0.10 -7.03 -17.34
C ARG A 38 0.87 -8.25 -16.85
N VAL A 39 0.83 -9.31 -17.66
CA VAL A 39 1.66 -10.49 -17.50
C VAL A 39 2.40 -10.70 -18.81
N TYR A 40 3.72 -10.62 -18.75
CA TYR A 40 4.58 -10.86 -19.89
C TYR A 40 5.40 -12.13 -19.69
N GLN A 41 5.25 -13.07 -20.62
CA GLN A 41 6.11 -14.24 -20.71
C GLN A 41 7.05 -14.05 -21.91
N PRO A 42 8.34 -13.73 -21.69
CA PRO A 42 9.27 -13.51 -22.78
C PRO A 42 9.52 -14.79 -23.58
N ALA A 43 9.84 -14.66 -24.87
CA ALA A 43 10.25 -15.82 -25.67
C ALA A 43 11.64 -16.34 -25.25
N ASP A 44 12.56 -15.43 -24.95
CA ASP A 44 13.93 -15.68 -24.51
C ASP A 44 14.53 -14.42 -23.85
N LEU A 45 15.83 -14.41 -23.59
CA LEU A 45 16.52 -13.32 -22.90
C LEU A 45 16.54 -12.02 -23.71
N ASP A 46 16.71 -12.10 -25.03
CA ASP A 46 16.74 -10.90 -25.88
C ASP A 46 15.35 -10.27 -25.96
N ASP A 47 14.30 -11.10 -26.04
CA ASP A 47 12.92 -10.63 -26.00
C ASP A 47 12.57 -9.95 -24.66
N LEU A 48 13.04 -10.49 -23.52
CA LEU A 48 12.87 -9.86 -22.21
C LEU A 48 13.54 -8.48 -22.17
N ARG A 49 14.75 -8.35 -22.71
CA ARG A 49 15.50 -7.08 -22.74
C ARG A 49 14.76 -6.02 -23.56
N VAL A 50 14.30 -6.37 -24.75
CA VAL A 50 13.52 -5.48 -25.61
C VAL A 50 12.25 -5.03 -24.88
N TYR A 51 11.55 -5.96 -24.22
CA TYR A 51 10.34 -5.64 -23.47
C TYR A 51 10.62 -4.68 -22.31
N LEU A 52 11.66 -4.92 -21.50
CA LEU A 52 12.05 -4.03 -20.41
C LEU A 52 12.31 -2.60 -20.87
N CYS A 53 13.05 -2.43 -21.99
CA CYS A 53 13.33 -1.12 -22.59
C CYS A 53 12.07 -0.40 -23.09
N SER A 54 11.00 -1.13 -23.38
CA SER A 54 9.75 -0.56 -23.92
C SER A 54 8.81 0.00 -22.84
N LEU A 55 9.05 -0.35 -21.57
CA LEU A 55 8.16 0.04 -20.48
C LEU A 55 8.57 1.40 -19.86
N PRO A 56 7.61 2.20 -19.37
CA PRO A 56 7.87 3.41 -18.59
C PRO A 56 8.82 3.15 -17.41
N LEU A 57 9.71 4.09 -17.10
CA LEU A 57 10.70 3.94 -16.03
C LEU A 57 10.08 3.73 -14.64
N ASP A 58 8.89 4.28 -14.42
CA ASP A 58 8.12 4.25 -13.18
C ASP A 58 7.15 3.07 -13.07
N GLU A 59 7.01 2.25 -14.13
CA GLU A 59 6.10 1.10 -14.09
C GLU A 59 6.64 0.00 -13.14
N PRO A 60 5.87 -0.40 -12.10
CA PRO A 60 6.29 -1.45 -11.18
C PRO A 60 6.46 -2.80 -11.87
N LEU A 61 7.54 -3.52 -11.53
CA LEU A 61 7.87 -4.82 -12.11
C LEU A 61 8.01 -5.91 -11.05
N VAL A 62 7.47 -7.09 -11.32
CA VAL A 62 7.67 -8.27 -10.47
C VAL A 62 8.05 -9.49 -11.30
N ALA A 63 9.23 -10.05 -11.07
CA ALA A 63 9.64 -11.31 -11.67
C ALA A 63 9.09 -12.52 -10.89
N VAL A 64 8.42 -13.43 -11.59
CA VAL A 64 7.81 -14.63 -11.01
C VAL A 64 8.31 -15.87 -11.74
N GLY A 65 8.85 -16.82 -10.98
CA GLY A 65 9.15 -18.17 -11.45
C GLY A 65 7.90 -19.06 -11.45
N LEU A 66 7.89 -20.10 -10.61
CA LEU A 66 6.74 -20.99 -10.43
C LEU A 66 5.71 -20.49 -9.39
N GLY A 67 5.92 -19.31 -8.78
CA GLY A 67 5.06 -18.79 -7.72
C GLY A 67 4.94 -19.72 -6.50
N SER A 68 6.01 -20.45 -6.18
CA SER A 68 6.06 -21.45 -5.10
C SER A 68 6.30 -20.88 -3.71
N ASN A 69 6.63 -19.60 -3.62
CA ASN A 69 6.87 -18.84 -2.40
C ASN A 69 6.19 -17.46 -2.47
N LEU A 70 5.05 -17.39 -3.16
CA LEU A 70 4.36 -16.14 -3.45
C LEU A 70 2.87 -16.25 -3.11
N LEU A 71 2.40 -15.34 -2.26
CA LEU A 71 0.99 -15.03 -2.09
C LEU A 71 0.70 -13.73 -2.85
N VAL A 72 -0.13 -13.80 -3.89
CA VAL A 72 -0.64 -12.60 -4.55
C VAL A 72 -1.98 -12.29 -3.92
N ARG A 73 -2.17 -11.07 -3.41
CA ARG A 73 -3.44 -10.64 -2.81
C ARG A 73 -4.57 -10.62 -3.83
N ASP A 74 -5.80 -10.69 -3.33
CA ASP A 74 -6.99 -10.82 -4.17
C ASP A 74 -7.28 -9.57 -5.03
N GLY A 75 -6.80 -8.39 -4.63
CA GLY A 75 -6.85 -7.15 -5.42
C GLY A 75 -5.89 -7.12 -6.61
N GLY A 76 -4.97 -8.10 -6.68
CA GLY A 76 -4.10 -8.29 -7.83
C GLY A 76 -2.82 -7.47 -7.78
N VAL A 77 -2.10 -7.37 -8.90
CA VAL A 77 -0.78 -6.73 -8.99
C VAL A 77 -0.85 -5.55 -9.95
N ARG A 78 -0.38 -4.38 -9.51
CA ARG A 78 -0.24 -3.19 -10.37
C ARG A 78 1.05 -3.27 -11.18
N GLY A 79 1.02 -2.80 -12.42
CA GLY A 79 2.17 -2.83 -13.33
C GLY A 79 2.36 -4.19 -14.01
N THR A 80 3.61 -4.63 -14.17
CA THR A 80 3.93 -5.80 -15.01
C THR A 80 4.56 -6.96 -14.24
N VAL A 81 3.95 -8.13 -14.37
CA VAL A 81 4.51 -9.41 -13.91
C VAL A 81 5.28 -10.09 -15.04
N LEU A 82 6.56 -10.37 -14.81
CA LEU A 82 7.46 -11.07 -15.73
C LEU A 82 7.49 -12.56 -15.39
N LEU A 83 6.88 -13.41 -16.23
CA LEU A 83 6.90 -14.86 -16.04
C LEU A 83 8.19 -15.45 -16.59
N MET A 84 9.13 -15.70 -15.68
CA MET A 84 10.43 -16.31 -16.03
C MET A 84 10.30 -17.81 -16.31
N HIS A 85 9.26 -18.48 -15.80
CA HIS A 85 9.05 -19.90 -16.07
C HIS A 85 8.45 -20.15 -17.46
N GLY A 86 8.88 -21.24 -18.12
CA GLY A 86 8.53 -21.53 -19.52
C GLY A 86 9.24 -20.61 -20.52
N ALA A 87 9.91 -19.58 -20.02
CA ALA A 87 10.90 -18.75 -20.68
C ALA A 87 12.27 -19.01 -20.04
N LEU A 88 13.35 -18.45 -20.59
CA LEU A 88 14.70 -18.51 -20.01
C LEU A 88 15.08 -19.92 -19.50
N THR A 89 15.08 -20.90 -20.41
CA THR A 89 15.17 -22.33 -20.05
C THR A 89 16.51 -22.99 -20.39
N GLU A 90 17.50 -22.20 -20.80
CA GLU A 90 18.83 -22.70 -21.15
C GLU A 90 19.52 -23.33 -19.94
N LEU A 91 20.13 -24.48 -20.19
CA LEU A 91 20.85 -25.28 -19.22
C LEU A 91 21.95 -26.04 -19.96
N ALA A 92 23.20 -25.68 -19.71
CA ALA A 92 24.33 -26.18 -20.48
C ALA A 92 25.58 -26.37 -19.62
N MET A 93 26.37 -27.39 -19.95
CA MET A 93 27.71 -27.56 -19.41
C MET A 93 28.68 -26.65 -20.15
N GLN A 94 29.46 -25.88 -19.41
CA GLN A 94 30.50 -25.00 -19.95
C GLN A 94 31.84 -25.73 -20.04
N GLN A 95 32.75 -25.22 -20.88
CA GLN A 95 34.07 -25.84 -21.10
C GLN A 95 34.95 -25.85 -19.85
N ASP A 96 34.72 -24.91 -18.92
CA ASP A 96 35.39 -24.79 -17.63
C ASP A 96 34.81 -25.72 -16.55
N GLY A 97 33.84 -26.57 -16.90
CA GLY A 97 33.17 -27.50 -15.99
C GLY A 97 32.04 -26.88 -15.17
N LEU A 98 31.72 -25.60 -15.37
CA LEU A 98 30.57 -24.96 -14.71
C LEU A 98 29.26 -25.31 -15.43
N ILE A 99 28.16 -25.31 -14.69
CA ILE A 99 26.82 -25.38 -15.28
C ILE A 99 26.31 -23.95 -15.45
N TYR A 100 26.07 -23.52 -16.70
CA TYR A 100 25.24 -22.34 -16.96
C TYR A 100 23.77 -22.74 -16.93
N VAL A 101 22.97 -21.98 -16.18
CA VAL A 101 21.55 -22.23 -16.01
C VAL A 101 20.79 -20.91 -15.98
N GLN A 102 19.70 -20.82 -16.74
CA GLN A 102 18.84 -19.65 -16.77
C GLN A 102 17.74 -19.66 -15.70
N ALA A 103 17.23 -18.47 -15.39
CA ALA A 103 16.32 -18.22 -14.27
C ALA A 103 14.99 -18.99 -14.32
N GLY A 104 14.54 -19.42 -15.50
CA GLY A 104 13.31 -20.18 -15.70
C GLY A 104 13.44 -21.69 -15.47
N VAL A 105 14.67 -22.20 -15.32
CA VAL A 105 14.94 -23.64 -15.15
C VAL A 105 14.48 -24.13 -13.77
N PRO A 106 13.61 -25.17 -13.69
CA PRO A 106 13.20 -25.76 -12.41
C PRO A 106 14.36 -26.46 -11.69
N GLY A 107 14.40 -26.37 -10.34
CA GLY A 107 15.46 -26.99 -9.53
C GLY A 107 15.61 -28.51 -9.75
N ALA A 108 14.50 -29.24 -9.94
CA ALA A 108 14.53 -30.67 -10.25
C ALA A 108 15.12 -30.99 -11.64
N LYS A 109 15.04 -30.07 -12.61
CA LYS A 109 15.69 -30.21 -13.91
C LYS A 109 17.20 -30.02 -13.76
N LEU A 110 17.62 -29.00 -13.00
CA LEU A 110 19.02 -28.74 -12.67
C LEU A 110 19.67 -29.93 -11.93
N ALA A 111 19.04 -30.45 -10.88
CA ALA A 111 19.57 -31.57 -10.10
C ALA A 111 19.85 -32.80 -10.98
N ARG A 112 18.88 -33.15 -11.85
CA ARG A 112 19.00 -34.28 -12.77
C ARG A 112 20.03 -34.03 -13.88
N PHE A 113 20.14 -32.79 -14.36
CA PHE A 113 21.17 -32.42 -15.34
C PHE A 113 22.57 -32.61 -14.74
N ALA A 114 22.82 -32.06 -13.55
CA ALA A 114 24.09 -32.25 -12.85
C ALA A 114 24.41 -33.75 -12.63
N ALA A 115 23.44 -34.55 -12.16
CA ALA A 115 23.63 -35.99 -11.97
C ALA A 115 23.88 -36.76 -13.27
N ASN A 116 23.38 -36.29 -14.42
CA ASN A 116 23.66 -36.88 -15.73
C ASN A 116 25.05 -36.53 -16.26
N HIS A 117 25.70 -35.53 -15.67
CA HIS A 117 27.07 -35.12 -15.96
C HIS A 117 28.04 -35.53 -14.85
N ASP A 118 27.66 -36.50 -14.01
CA ASP A 118 28.51 -37.03 -12.94
C ASP A 118 28.97 -35.94 -11.95
N LEU A 119 28.06 -35.00 -11.65
CA LEU A 119 28.26 -33.97 -10.64
C LEU A 119 27.39 -34.24 -9.41
N ALA A 120 28.01 -34.16 -8.23
CA ALA A 120 27.38 -34.31 -6.93
C ALA A 120 27.24 -32.96 -6.21
N GLY A 121 26.27 -32.86 -5.30
CA GLY A 121 25.94 -31.67 -4.52
C GLY A 121 24.72 -30.90 -5.04
N ALA A 122 24.22 -31.19 -6.25
CA ALA A 122 23.03 -30.53 -6.81
C ALA A 122 21.71 -31.19 -6.40
N GLU A 123 21.73 -32.33 -5.71
CA GLU A 123 20.56 -33.17 -5.45
C GLU A 123 19.49 -32.44 -4.63
N PHE A 124 19.90 -31.57 -3.71
CA PHE A 124 18.98 -30.77 -2.90
C PHE A 124 18.08 -29.87 -3.76
N CYS A 125 18.51 -29.47 -4.96
CA CYS A 125 17.72 -28.65 -5.87
C CYS A 125 16.42 -29.35 -6.29
N ALA A 126 16.37 -30.69 -6.29
CA ALA A 126 15.15 -31.45 -6.54
C ALA A 126 14.09 -31.27 -5.44
N GLY A 127 14.52 -30.93 -4.22
CA GLY A 127 13.66 -30.63 -3.09
C GLY A 127 12.97 -29.27 -3.15
N ILE A 128 13.45 -28.35 -3.99
CA ILE A 128 12.99 -26.95 -4.01
C ILE A 128 11.89 -26.79 -5.08
N PRO A 129 10.65 -26.37 -4.72
CA PRO A 129 9.54 -26.21 -5.67
C PRO A 129 9.62 -24.97 -6.58
N GLY A 130 10.81 -24.48 -6.92
CA GLY A 130 10.99 -23.22 -7.66
C GLY A 130 11.85 -23.34 -8.92
N THR A 131 12.08 -22.20 -9.56
CA THR A 131 13.08 -22.04 -10.62
C THR A 131 14.35 -21.39 -10.09
N LEU A 132 15.44 -21.47 -10.85
CA LEU A 132 16.72 -20.88 -10.47
C LEU A 132 16.59 -19.40 -10.05
N GLY A 133 15.84 -18.57 -10.77
CA GLY A 133 15.71 -17.14 -10.45
C GLY A 133 15.17 -16.91 -9.04
N GLY A 134 14.13 -17.66 -8.65
CA GLY A 134 13.60 -17.62 -7.29
C GLY A 134 14.58 -18.23 -6.26
N MET A 135 15.35 -19.23 -6.64
CA MET A 135 16.39 -19.81 -5.78
C MET A 135 17.48 -18.78 -5.46
N LEU A 136 17.97 -18.07 -6.48
CA LEU A 136 18.97 -17.01 -6.34
C LEU A 136 18.43 -15.87 -5.46
N ALA A 137 17.22 -15.39 -5.74
CA ALA A 137 16.61 -14.29 -4.99
C ALA A 137 16.39 -14.60 -3.49
N MET A 138 16.18 -15.88 -3.14
CA MET A 138 15.83 -16.30 -1.78
C MET A 138 16.95 -17.05 -1.06
N ASN A 139 18.14 -17.20 -1.65
CA ASN A 139 19.14 -18.18 -1.22
C ASN A 139 18.47 -19.52 -0.81
N ALA A 140 17.72 -20.09 -1.75
CA ALA A 140 16.92 -21.27 -1.47
C ALA A 140 17.82 -22.47 -1.13
N GLY A 141 17.41 -23.24 -0.15
CA GLY A 141 18.17 -24.38 0.35
C GLY A 141 17.31 -25.38 1.10
N CYS A 142 17.72 -26.63 1.07
CA CYS A 142 17.13 -27.71 1.85
C CYS A 142 18.15 -28.84 2.03
N TYR A 143 17.90 -29.73 2.99
CA TYR A 143 18.75 -30.90 3.22
C TYR A 143 20.25 -30.58 3.45
N GLY A 144 20.54 -29.43 4.07
CA GLY A 144 21.90 -29.05 4.47
C GLY A 144 22.71 -28.29 3.42
N SER A 145 22.12 -27.94 2.26
CA SER A 145 22.77 -27.16 1.22
C SER A 145 21.89 -25.97 0.78
N GLU A 146 22.54 -24.92 0.28
CA GLU A 146 21.91 -23.69 -0.22
C GLU A 146 22.53 -23.28 -1.56
N ILE A 147 21.74 -22.68 -2.44
CA ILE A 147 22.17 -22.41 -3.83
C ILE A 147 23.43 -21.55 -3.92
N TRP A 148 23.57 -20.52 -3.06
CA TRP A 148 24.72 -19.61 -3.14
C TRP A 148 26.04 -20.23 -2.72
N GLN A 149 26.04 -21.41 -2.06
CA GLN A 149 27.25 -22.20 -1.83
C GLN A 149 27.88 -22.70 -3.15
N HIS A 150 27.07 -22.77 -4.21
CA HIS A 150 27.44 -23.29 -5.52
C HIS A 150 27.55 -22.20 -6.59
N VAL A 151 27.19 -20.94 -6.29
CA VAL A 151 27.20 -19.84 -7.27
C VAL A 151 28.61 -19.28 -7.42
N VAL A 152 29.16 -19.37 -8.64
CA VAL A 152 30.42 -18.69 -9.00
C VAL A 152 30.14 -17.24 -9.39
N ARG A 153 29.15 -17.05 -10.28
CA ARG A 153 28.68 -15.74 -10.75
C ARG A 153 27.24 -15.83 -11.23
N VAL A 154 26.57 -14.69 -11.29
CA VAL A 154 25.18 -14.55 -11.77
C VAL A 154 25.12 -13.59 -12.95
N GLN A 155 24.11 -13.78 -13.79
CA GLN A 155 23.73 -12.83 -14.83
C GLN A 155 22.44 -12.14 -14.40
N VAL A 156 22.45 -10.81 -14.43
CA VAL A 156 21.28 -9.99 -14.16
C VAL A 156 20.93 -9.16 -15.39
N VAL A 157 19.66 -8.80 -15.52
CA VAL A 157 19.19 -7.79 -16.45
C VAL A 157 18.69 -6.58 -15.68
N THR A 158 19.08 -5.38 -16.09
CA THR A 158 18.60 -4.13 -15.48
C THR A 158 17.27 -3.70 -16.10
N ARG A 159 16.61 -2.72 -15.47
CA ARG A 159 15.43 -2.04 -16.03
C ARG A 159 15.63 -1.51 -17.46
N SER A 160 16.84 -1.07 -17.80
CA SER A 160 17.22 -0.58 -19.12
C SER A 160 17.58 -1.68 -20.12
N GLY A 161 17.37 -2.96 -19.78
CA GLY A 161 17.68 -4.11 -20.63
C GLY A 161 19.17 -4.43 -20.77
N GLU A 162 20.02 -3.83 -19.94
CA GLU A 162 21.46 -4.12 -19.88
C GLU A 162 21.69 -5.47 -19.20
N LEU A 163 22.53 -6.32 -19.81
CA LEU A 163 22.96 -7.56 -19.20
C LEU A 163 24.28 -7.35 -18.47
N ILE A 164 24.29 -7.68 -17.19
CA ILE A 164 25.46 -7.52 -16.32
C ILE A 164 25.77 -8.86 -15.69
N GLU A 165 27.04 -9.25 -15.73
CA GLU A 165 27.54 -10.37 -14.95
C GLU A 165 28.06 -9.86 -13.61
N ARG A 166 27.68 -10.53 -12.54
CA ARG A 166 28.06 -10.17 -11.17
C ARG A 166 28.75 -11.35 -10.50
N ALA A 167 29.88 -11.08 -9.87
CA ALA A 167 30.58 -12.07 -9.05
C ALA A 167 29.78 -12.37 -7.79
N SER A 168 29.88 -13.59 -7.25
CA SER A 168 29.20 -13.93 -6.01
C SER A 168 29.64 -13.08 -4.81
N SER A 169 30.89 -12.59 -4.84
CA SER A 169 31.45 -11.69 -3.82
C SER A 169 30.78 -10.32 -3.75
N GLU A 170 30.05 -9.90 -4.79
CA GLU A 170 29.26 -8.65 -4.82
C GLU A 170 27.97 -8.74 -4.00
N TYR A 171 27.58 -9.95 -3.56
CA TYR A 171 26.39 -10.18 -2.75
C TYR A 171 26.73 -10.53 -1.30
N GLN A 172 25.89 -10.10 -0.39
CA GLN A 172 25.82 -10.56 0.99
C GLN A 172 24.74 -11.63 1.09
N ILE A 173 25.16 -12.84 1.43
CA ILE A 173 24.29 -14.02 1.52
C ILE A 173 24.03 -14.33 3.00
N ALA A 174 22.77 -14.46 3.36
CA ALA A 174 22.34 -14.91 4.67
C ALA A 174 21.18 -15.91 4.53
N TYR A 175 20.73 -16.47 5.65
CA TYR A 175 19.62 -17.41 5.67
C TYR A 175 18.35 -16.75 5.09
N ARG A 176 17.93 -17.24 3.92
CA ARG A 176 16.79 -16.71 3.15
C ARG A 176 16.87 -15.23 2.78
N SER A 177 18.08 -14.70 2.63
CA SER A 177 18.33 -13.30 2.27
C SER A 177 19.53 -13.15 1.37
N VAL A 178 19.39 -12.32 0.34
CA VAL A 178 20.44 -12.00 -0.62
C VAL A 178 20.35 -10.51 -0.90
N THR A 179 21.42 -9.78 -0.58
CA THR A 179 21.48 -8.33 -0.76
C THR A 179 22.75 -7.97 -1.51
N LYS A 180 22.67 -7.07 -2.50
CA LYS A 180 23.85 -6.54 -3.20
C LYS A 180 24.62 -5.60 -2.27
N LYS A 181 25.96 -5.67 -2.25
CA LYS A 181 26.80 -4.90 -1.30
C LYS A 181 26.99 -3.42 -1.67
N GLN A 182 26.74 -3.02 -2.91
CA GLN A 182 26.88 -1.64 -3.37
C GLN A 182 25.51 -0.99 -3.53
N ASP A 183 25.33 0.16 -2.87
CA ASP A 183 24.17 1.03 -3.01
C ASP A 183 24.09 1.61 -4.42
N GLY A 184 22.95 1.37 -5.06
CA GLY A 184 22.63 1.80 -6.41
C GLY A 184 21.32 1.13 -6.79
N ALA A 185 20.22 1.86 -6.63
CA ALA A 185 18.85 1.42 -6.86
C ALA A 185 18.55 1.22 -8.36
N SER A 186 19.25 0.30 -9.01
CA SER A 186 18.81 -0.22 -10.30
C SER A 186 18.07 -1.54 -10.06
N ASP A 187 16.80 -1.60 -10.47
CA ASP A 187 16.06 -2.86 -10.48
C ASP A 187 16.78 -3.88 -11.37
N GLU A 188 17.44 -4.84 -10.73
CA GLU A 188 18.17 -5.95 -11.35
C GLU A 188 17.37 -7.25 -11.15
N PHE A 189 17.13 -7.99 -12.24
CA PHE A 189 16.48 -9.30 -12.20
C PHE A 189 17.49 -10.39 -12.54
N PHE A 190 17.59 -11.44 -11.71
CA PHE A 190 18.40 -12.61 -12.03
C PHE A 190 17.84 -13.31 -13.27
N VAL A 191 18.67 -13.48 -14.30
CA VAL A 191 18.31 -14.14 -15.57
C VAL A 191 19.12 -15.41 -15.82
N GLY A 192 20.26 -15.59 -15.15
CA GLY A 192 21.04 -16.83 -15.18
C GLY A 192 22.14 -16.88 -14.11
N ALA A 193 22.81 -18.03 -14.01
CA ALA A 193 23.96 -18.22 -13.14
C ALA A 193 24.89 -19.30 -13.64
N TRP A 194 26.16 -19.22 -13.21
CA TRP A 194 27.16 -20.26 -13.37
C TRP A 194 27.37 -20.93 -12.03
N LEU A 195 27.10 -22.23 -11.99
CA LEU A 195 27.15 -23.05 -10.79
C LEU A 195 28.30 -24.03 -10.84
N SER A 196 28.97 -24.21 -9.71
CA SER A 196 30.03 -25.20 -9.52
C SER A 196 29.56 -26.30 -8.58
N PHE A 197 29.66 -27.53 -9.07
CA PHE A 197 29.39 -28.76 -8.32
C PHE A 197 30.61 -29.67 -8.39
N VAL A 198 30.72 -30.60 -7.45
CA VAL A 198 31.90 -31.45 -7.34
C VAL A 198 31.75 -32.66 -8.25
N GLN A 199 32.81 -33.07 -8.93
CA GLN A 199 32.82 -34.33 -9.68
C GLN A 199 32.52 -35.51 -8.74
N GLY A 200 31.57 -36.36 -9.13
CA GLY A 200 31.10 -37.49 -8.33
C GLY A 200 30.49 -38.59 -9.18
N ASP A 201 29.75 -39.50 -8.55
CA ASP A 201 29.04 -40.59 -9.23
C ASP A 201 27.60 -40.18 -9.54
N GLY A 202 27.26 -40.06 -10.83
CA GLY A 202 25.93 -39.69 -11.27
C GLY A 202 24.83 -40.70 -10.92
N GLN A 203 25.14 -41.99 -10.76
CA GLN A 203 24.17 -42.99 -10.30
C GLN A 203 23.81 -42.77 -8.85
N VAL A 204 24.80 -42.51 -8.00
CA VAL A 204 24.58 -42.16 -6.58
C VAL A 204 23.76 -40.88 -6.48
N ALA A 205 24.10 -39.84 -7.23
CA ALA A 205 23.34 -38.59 -7.25
C ALA A 205 21.88 -38.79 -7.69
N ARG A 206 21.61 -39.61 -8.72
CA ARG A 206 20.24 -39.95 -9.13
C ARG A 206 19.47 -40.70 -8.04
N GLN A 207 20.13 -41.60 -7.32
CA GLN A 207 19.53 -42.32 -6.21
C GLN A 207 19.21 -41.38 -5.03
N ASN A 208 20.13 -40.49 -4.68
CA ASN A 208 19.92 -39.44 -3.67
C ASN A 208 18.73 -38.54 -4.04
N ILE A 209 18.63 -38.09 -5.29
CA ILE A 209 17.47 -37.31 -5.78
C ILE A 209 16.17 -38.07 -5.54
N LYS A 210 16.12 -39.37 -5.86
CA LYS A 210 14.94 -40.21 -5.65
C LYS A 210 14.56 -40.30 -4.17
N GLU A 211 15.53 -40.47 -3.29
CA GLU A 211 15.34 -40.54 -1.85
C GLU A 211 14.85 -39.21 -1.25
N LEU A 212 15.44 -38.09 -1.67
CA LEU A 212 15.01 -36.76 -1.24
C LEU A 212 13.58 -36.45 -1.68
N LEU A 213 13.23 -36.79 -2.93
CA LEU A 213 11.86 -36.65 -3.43
C LEU A 213 10.88 -37.55 -2.66
N ALA A 214 11.25 -38.79 -2.37
CA ALA A 214 10.43 -39.69 -1.56
C ALA A 214 10.21 -39.15 -0.14
N LYS A 215 11.26 -38.64 0.51
CA LYS A 215 11.18 -37.97 1.81
C LYS A 215 10.30 -36.73 1.77
N ARG A 216 10.38 -35.95 0.69
CA ARG A 216 9.54 -34.77 0.51
C ARG A 216 8.06 -35.15 0.37
N ILE A 217 7.75 -36.15 -0.45
CA ILE A 217 6.39 -36.68 -0.64
C ILE A 217 5.84 -37.22 0.68
N SER A 218 6.65 -37.89 1.51
CA SER A 218 6.16 -38.46 2.77
C SER A 218 5.97 -37.41 3.88
N SER A 219 6.73 -36.31 3.87
CA SER A 219 6.72 -35.29 4.94
C SER A 219 5.92 -34.02 4.64
N GLN A 220 5.62 -33.71 3.36
CA GLN A 220 4.96 -32.45 2.97
C GLN A 220 3.59 -32.68 2.31
N PRO A 221 2.66 -31.72 2.39
CA PRO A 221 1.29 -31.86 1.86
C PRO A 221 1.19 -31.59 0.35
N LEU A 222 2.02 -32.27 -0.46
CA LEU A 222 2.15 -31.98 -1.91
C LEU A 222 0.90 -32.32 -2.74
N ASN A 223 -0.08 -33.01 -2.17
CA ASN A 223 -1.34 -33.37 -2.83
C ASN A 223 -2.38 -32.24 -2.82
N LEU A 224 -2.15 -31.17 -2.04
CA LEU A 224 -3.02 -30.00 -1.97
C LEU A 224 -2.24 -28.77 -2.47
N PRO A 225 -2.89 -27.75 -3.05
CA PRO A 225 -2.21 -26.50 -3.39
C PRO A 225 -1.63 -25.84 -2.14
N ASN A 226 -0.32 -25.60 -2.14
CA ASN A 226 0.43 -24.97 -1.05
C ASN A 226 1.65 -24.25 -1.62
N ALA A 227 2.11 -23.20 -0.92
CA ALA A 227 3.47 -22.72 -1.07
C ALA A 227 4.43 -23.56 -0.22
N GLY A 228 5.73 -23.25 -0.29
CA GLY A 228 6.73 -23.77 0.65
C GLY A 228 6.42 -23.44 2.12
N SER A 229 7.38 -23.70 3.00
CA SER A 229 7.29 -23.32 4.41
C SER A 229 6.85 -21.86 4.55
N VAL A 230 5.82 -21.62 5.36
CA VAL A 230 5.23 -20.29 5.52
C VAL A 230 6.13 -19.38 6.34
N PHE A 231 6.72 -19.91 7.41
CA PHE A 231 7.59 -19.18 8.32
C PHE A 231 9.02 -19.69 8.28
N ARG A 232 9.97 -18.77 8.50
CA ARG A 232 11.36 -19.09 8.76
C ARG A 232 11.49 -19.84 10.08
N ASN A 233 12.50 -20.70 10.18
CA ASN A 233 12.81 -21.31 11.47
C ASN A 233 13.47 -20.27 12.40
N PRO A 234 12.98 -20.11 13.63
CA PRO A 234 13.63 -19.26 14.63
C PRO A 234 14.96 -19.87 15.11
N ALA A 235 15.79 -19.06 15.77
CA ALA A 235 17.09 -19.51 16.24
C ALA A 235 16.94 -20.72 17.20
N ASN A 236 17.64 -21.82 16.88
CA ASN A 236 17.65 -23.08 17.65
C ASN A 236 16.29 -23.80 17.78
N ASP A 237 15.31 -23.48 16.93
CA ASP A 237 14.00 -24.13 16.99
C ASP A 237 13.35 -24.22 15.60
N TYR A 238 12.25 -24.95 15.48
CA TYR A 238 11.53 -25.15 14.23
C TYR A 238 10.15 -24.52 14.31
N ALA A 239 9.82 -23.67 13.34
CA ALA A 239 8.49 -23.06 13.27
C ALA A 239 7.39 -24.13 13.26
N ALA A 240 7.60 -25.24 12.55
CA ALA A 240 6.66 -26.36 12.54
C ALA A 240 6.40 -26.92 13.95
N ARG A 241 7.44 -27.08 14.77
CA ARG A 241 7.33 -27.60 16.13
C ARG A 241 6.52 -26.64 17.02
N LEU A 242 6.80 -25.34 16.93
CA LEU A 242 6.10 -24.31 17.70
C LEU A 242 4.61 -24.23 17.32
N ILE A 243 4.30 -24.25 16.02
CA ILE A 243 2.92 -24.22 15.52
C ILE A 243 2.16 -25.47 15.98
N GLU A 244 2.80 -26.64 15.90
CA GLU A 244 2.21 -27.90 16.38
C GLU A 244 2.01 -27.92 17.90
N GLN A 245 2.98 -27.43 18.67
CA GLN A 245 2.88 -27.29 20.13
C GLN A 245 1.70 -26.38 20.53
N CYS A 246 1.42 -25.35 19.75
CA CYS A 246 0.27 -24.46 19.97
C CYS A 246 -1.08 -25.06 19.52
N GLY A 247 -1.10 -26.32 19.08
CA GLY A 247 -2.31 -27.03 18.67
C GLY A 247 -2.95 -26.50 17.38
N LEU A 248 -2.15 -25.91 16.49
CA LEU A 248 -2.67 -25.21 15.30
C LEU A 248 -2.79 -26.08 14.05
N LYS A 249 -2.30 -27.32 14.05
CA LYS A 249 -2.58 -28.27 12.95
C LYS A 249 -4.10 -28.39 12.74
N GLY A 250 -4.53 -28.34 11.48
CA GLY A 250 -5.93 -28.40 11.13
C GLY A 250 -6.69 -27.08 11.26
N LYS A 251 -6.12 -26.03 11.87
CA LYS A 251 -6.76 -24.72 12.01
C LYS A 251 -7.14 -24.16 10.63
N LYS A 252 -8.38 -23.68 10.52
CA LYS A 252 -8.98 -23.20 9.27
C LYS A 252 -9.44 -21.75 9.37
N ILE A 253 -9.29 -21.02 8.26
CA ILE A 253 -10.01 -19.77 7.95
C ILE A 253 -10.49 -19.90 6.50
N GLY A 254 -11.80 -19.91 6.30
CA GLY A 254 -12.39 -20.16 4.98
C GLY A 254 -11.82 -21.42 4.31
N GLY A 255 -11.31 -21.28 3.08
CA GLY A 255 -10.68 -22.37 2.34
C GLY A 255 -9.24 -22.70 2.72
N ALA A 256 -8.59 -21.86 3.56
CA ALA A 256 -7.21 -22.03 3.98
C ALA A 256 -7.11 -22.88 5.26
N GLN A 257 -6.14 -23.80 5.32
CA GLN A 257 -5.93 -24.66 6.48
C GLN A 257 -4.44 -24.84 6.79
N VAL A 258 -4.06 -24.82 8.08
CA VAL A 258 -2.75 -25.30 8.52
C VAL A 258 -2.71 -26.81 8.32
N SER A 259 -1.75 -27.28 7.52
CA SER A 259 -1.66 -28.68 7.13
C SER A 259 -1.53 -29.62 8.33
N GLU A 260 -2.38 -30.64 8.37
CA GLU A 260 -2.31 -31.75 9.34
C GLU A 260 -0.99 -32.53 9.23
N LYS A 261 -0.43 -32.57 8.02
CA LYS A 261 0.79 -33.32 7.72
C LYS A 261 2.05 -32.61 8.18
N HIS A 262 2.11 -31.29 8.01
CA HIS A 262 3.26 -30.48 8.39
C HIS A 262 2.84 -29.07 8.80
N ALA A 263 2.99 -28.72 10.07
CA ALA A 263 2.39 -27.52 10.66
C ALA A 263 2.90 -26.19 10.06
N ASN A 264 4.11 -26.13 9.50
CA ASN A 264 4.62 -24.94 8.82
C ASN A 264 4.15 -24.78 7.36
N PHE A 265 3.14 -25.55 6.93
CA PHE A 265 2.52 -25.40 5.61
C PHE A 265 1.06 -25.01 5.78
N ILE A 266 0.63 -24.01 5.00
CA ILE A 266 -0.79 -23.72 4.80
C ILE A 266 -1.20 -24.31 3.45
N VAL A 267 -2.29 -25.06 3.45
CA VAL A 267 -2.88 -25.69 2.26
C VAL A 267 -4.19 -25.00 1.91
N ASN A 268 -4.44 -24.84 0.61
CA ASN A 268 -5.72 -24.44 0.07
C ASN A 268 -6.58 -25.71 -0.12
N VAL A 269 -7.48 -25.97 0.82
CA VAL A 269 -8.30 -27.20 0.83
C VAL A 269 -9.65 -27.00 0.15
N ASP A 270 -10.14 -25.76 0.10
CA ASP A 270 -11.46 -25.45 -0.45
C ASP A 270 -11.50 -24.04 -1.06
N ASN A 271 -10.86 -23.90 -2.22
CA ASN A 271 -10.95 -22.68 -3.04
C ASN A 271 -10.64 -21.37 -2.28
N ALA A 272 -9.64 -21.44 -1.38
CA ALA A 272 -9.25 -20.34 -0.51
C ALA A 272 -8.97 -19.05 -1.27
N THR A 273 -9.28 -17.93 -0.63
CA THR A 273 -8.86 -16.60 -1.09
C THR A 273 -7.48 -16.24 -0.55
N ALA A 274 -6.79 -15.26 -1.16
CA ALA A 274 -5.49 -14.83 -0.65
C ALA A 274 -5.63 -14.19 0.75
N ASP A 275 -6.71 -13.43 0.97
CA ASP A 275 -7.02 -12.82 2.27
C ASP A 275 -7.18 -13.89 3.37
N GLU A 276 -7.84 -15.02 3.08
CA GLU A 276 -8.00 -16.12 4.03
C GLU A 276 -6.66 -16.76 4.41
N ILE A 277 -5.76 -16.93 3.43
CA ILE A 277 -4.41 -17.45 3.67
C ILE A 277 -3.61 -16.45 4.51
N GLU A 278 -3.60 -15.16 4.15
CA GLU A 278 -2.89 -14.10 4.88
C GLU A 278 -3.39 -13.97 6.33
N ASN A 279 -4.71 -14.00 6.54
CA ASN A 279 -5.31 -14.01 7.88
C ASN A 279 -4.90 -15.23 8.69
N LEU A 280 -4.80 -16.41 8.06
CA LEU A 280 -4.36 -17.62 8.75
C LEU A 280 -2.87 -17.54 9.13
N ILE A 281 -2.03 -16.95 8.27
CA ILE A 281 -0.62 -16.64 8.60
C ILE A 281 -0.57 -15.75 9.85
N CYS A 282 -1.33 -14.65 9.87
CA CYS A 282 -1.39 -13.72 11.01
C CYS A 282 -1.87 -14.42 12.29
N GLN A 283 -2.92 -15.23 12.21
CA GLN A 283 -3.44 -15.97 13.36
C GLN A 283 -2.42 -16.98 13.92
N VAL A 284 -1.69 -17.68 13.05
CA VAL A 284 -0.64 -18.61 13.47
C VAL A 284 0.49 -17.87 14.17
N ARG A 285 0.99 -16.77 13.57
CA ARG A 285 2.05 -15.92 14.16
C ARG A 285 1.63 -15.40 15.54
N GLN A 286 0.43 -14.81 15.65
CA GLN A 286 -0.08 -14.26 16.90
C GLN A 286 -0.22 -15.33 17.99
N THR A 287 -0.73 -16.51 17.63
CA THR A 287 -0.93 -17.60 18.60
C THR A 287 0.40 -18.13 19.11
N VAL A 288 1.38 -18.35 18.22
CA VAL A 288 2.72 -18.81 18.62
C VAL A 288 3.43 -17.77 19.49
N MET A 289 3.34 -16.49 19.13
CA MET A 289 3.90 -15.41 19.94
C MET A 289 3.26 -15.36 21.33
N THR A 290 1.93 -15.45 21.41
CA THR A 290 1.20 -15.38 22.69
C THR A 290 1.51 -16.57 23.60
N GLN A 291 1.67 -17.78 23.05
CA GLN A 291 1.85 -19.00 23.84
C GLN A 291 3.31 -19.33 24.13
N THR A 292 4.24 -18.93 23.26
CA THR A 292 5.66 -19.33 23.36
C THR A 292 6.62 -18.15 23.53
N GLY A 293 6.15 -16.92 23.29
CA GLY A 293 6.99 -15.71 23.26
C GLY A 293 7.88 -15.59 22.03
N VAL A 294 7.76 -16.50 21.06
CA VAL A 294 8.55 -16.51 19.82
C VAL A 294 7.76 -15.85 18.70
N ASP A 295 8.31 -14.78 18.11
CA ASP A 295 7.76 -14.18 16.91
C ASP A 295 8.19 -14.95 15.65
N LEU A 296 7.22 -15.47 14.91
CA LEU A 296 7.48 -16.19 13.66
C LEU A 296 7.49 -15.22 12.47
N HIS A 297 8.63 -15.11 11.81
CA HIS A 297 8.77 -14.29 10.61
C HIS A 297 8.36 -15.06 9.34
N PRO A 298 7.46 -14.52 8.50
CA PRO A 298 7.13 -15.14 7.22
C PRO A 298 8.35 -15.30 6.30
N GLU A 299 8.47 -16.48 5.69
CA GLU A 299 9.40 -16.76 4.57
C GLU A 299 8.73 -16.45 3.21
N VAL A 300 7.41 -16.60 3.17
CA VAL A 300 6.62 -16.35 1.97
C VAL A 300 6.56 -14.86 1.62
N LYS A 301 6.65 -14.54 0.33
CA LYS A 301 6.49 -13.17 -0.16
C LYS A 301 5.00 -12.90 -0.41
N ILE A 302 4.49 -11.83 0.18
CA ILE A 302 3.12 -11.37 -0.03
C ILE A 302 3.21 -10.09 -0.88
N ILE A 303 2.50 -10.06 -2.01
CA ILE A 303 2.50 -8.92 -2.94
C ILE A 303 1.08 -8.59 -3.41
N GLY A 304 0.93 -7.43 -4.03
CA GLY A 304 -0.32 -6.99 -4.62
C GLY A 304 -1.24 -6.31 -3.61
N GLU A 305 -2.36 -5.84 -4.14
CA GLU A 305 -3.31 -5.01 -3.43
C GLU A 305 -4.34 -5.85 -2.67
N ALA A 306 -4.76 -5.36 -1.51
CA ALA A 306 -5.91 -5.94 -0.82
C ALA A 306 -7.14 -5.91 -1.74
N SER A 307 -7.94 -6.96 -1.70
CA SER A 307 -9.18 -7.00 -2.46
C SER A 307 -10.17 -5.97 -1.92
N VAL A 308 -10.68 -5.08 -2.77
CA VAL A 308 -11.87 -4.28 -2.48
C VAL A 308 -13.10 -5.20 -2.59
N LYS A 309 -13.34 -6.03 -1.58
CA LYS A 309 -14.57 -6.85 -1.49
C LYS A 309 -15.68 -5.94 -0.95
N MET A 310 -16.72 -5.73 -1.78
CA MET A 310 -18.04 -5.25 -1.34
C MET A 310 -18.56 -6.18 -0.24
N ALA A 311 -18.46 -5.76 1.02
CA ALA A 311 -18.70 -6.63 2.16
C ALA A 311 -20.20 -6.91 2.35
N ASN A 312 -20.62 -8.13 2.01
CA ASN A 312 -21.87 -8.70 2.51
C ASN A 312 -21.66 -9.18 3.95
N SER A 313 -22.43 -8.57 4.85
CA SER A 313 -22.84 -9.00 6.19
C SER A 313 -21.78 -9.23 7.28
N LYS A 314 -21.89 -8.36 8.31
CA LYS A 314 -21.61 -8.60 9.73
C LYS A 314 -20.20 -9.10 10.09
N THR A 315 -19.27 -8.18 10.28
CA THR A 315 -18.03 -8.46 11.01
C THR A 315 -17.93 -7.52 12.21
N ASP A 316 -17.74 -8.10 13.40
CA ASP A 316 -17.53 -7.41 14.68
C ASP A 316 -16.28 -6.53 14.63
N PHE A 317 -16.47 -5.22 14.84
CA PHE A 317 -15.45 -4.16 14.78
C PHE A 317 -14.42 -4.18 15.92
N LYS A 318 -14.15 -5.31 16.59
CA LYS A 318 -13.40 -5.31 17.86
C LYS A 318 -11.92 -5.69 17.83
N THR A 319 -11.33 -6.10 16.71
CA THR A 319 -9.91 -6.52 16.71
C THR A 319 -9.23 -6.35 15.36
N LEU A 320 -8.67 -5.16 15.09
CA LEU A 320 -7.67 -4.94 14.03
C LEU A 320 -6.56 -3.97 14.52
N ASN A 321 -5.31 -4.41 14.33
CA ASN A 321 -4.00 -3.78 14.62
C ASN A 321 -3.59 -3.52 16.10
N PRO A 322 -2.73 -4.38 16.70
CA PRO A 322 -2.06 -4.10 17.97
C PRO A 322 -0.85 -3.18 17.87
N GLU A 323 -0.28 -2.94 16.68
CA GLU A 323 1.06 -2.29 16.55
C GLU A 323 1.16 -0.88 17.15
N PHE A 324 0.05 -0.13 17.21
CA PHE A 324 0.06 1.22 17.76
C PHE A 324 -0.31 1.30 19.25
N SER A 325 -0.83 0.21 19.83
CA SER A 325 -1.24 0.14 21.24
C SER A 325 -0.08 -0.20 22.20
N THR A 326 1.10 -0.51 21.67
CA THR A 326 2.27 -0.96 22.45
C THR A 326 3.54 -0.13 22.22
N LEU A 327 3.46 0.99 21.51
CA LEU A 327 4.63 1.85 21.34
C LEU A 327 4.99 2.50 22.68
N ASN A 328 6.18 2.17 23.19
CA ASN A 328 6.77 2.80 24.36
C ASN A 328 6.74 4.33 24.18
N PRO A 329 6.07 5.11 25.06
CA PRO A 329 5.96 6.56 24.91
C PRO A 329 7.31 7.28 24.74
N ALA A 330 8.39 6.71 25.30
CA ALA A 330 9.75 7.23 25.13
C ALA A 330 10.27 7.13 23.69
N ALA A 331 9.75 6.23 22.86
CA ALA A 331 10.17 6.06 21.46
C ALA A 331 9.74 7.21 20.54
N TYR A 332 8.79 8.04 20.98
CA TYR A 332 8.37 9.23 20.24
C TYR A 332 9.35 10.40 20.38
N GLY A 333 10.26 10.36 21.35
CA GLY A 333 11.16 11.47 21.65
C GLY A 333 10.39 12.70 22.11
N LYS A 334 10.99 13.87 21.91
CA LYS A 334 10.41 15.17 22.25
C LYS A 334 9.47 15.65 21.16
N VAL A 335 8.19 15.82 21.48
CA VAL A 335 7.11 16.10 20.53
C VAL A 335 6.62 17.53 20.67
N ALA A 336 6.53 18.28 19.58
CA ALA A 336 5.82 19.56 19.54
C ALA A 336 4.39 19.33 19.05
N VAL A 337 3.40 19.89 19.76
CA VAL A 337 2.02 19.99 19.27
C VAL A 337 1.83 21.39 18.71
N LEU A 338 1.78 21.49 17.38
CA LEU A 338 1.49 22.75 16.69
C LEU A 338 0.00 23.05 16.75
N PHE A 339 -0.36 24.19 17.32
CA PHE A 339 -1.74 24.62 17.51
C PHE A 339 -1.81 26.14 17.65
N GLY A 340 -3.00 26.73 17.61
CA GLY A 340 -3.17 28.18 17.45
C GLY A 340 -2.94 28.60 16.00
N GLY A 341 -1.83 29.29 15.70
CA GLY A 341 -1.57 29.85 14.38
C GLY A 341 -2.29 31.18 14.11
N ARG A 342 -2.30 31.62 12.85
CA ARG A 342 -2.78 32.95 12.43
C ARG A 342 -4.04 32.93 11.57
N SER A 343 -4.63 31.76 11.33
CA SER A 343 -5.83 31.61 10.51
C SER A 343 -7.07 32.14 11.24
N ALA A 344 -8.16 32.29 10.49
CA ALA A 344 -9.49 32.56 11.07
C ALA A 344 -9.99 31.44 12.00
N GLU A 345 -9.38 30.25 11.93
CA GLU A 345 -9.77 29.03 12.65
C GLU A 345 -8.92 28.80 13.91
N ARG A 346 -8.18 29.83 14.36
CA ARG A 346 -7.28 29.79 15.52
C ARG A 346 -7.93 29.20 16.77
N GLU A 347 -9.17 29.56 17.09
CA GLU A 347 -9.84 29.06 18.31
C GLU A 347 -10.13 27.55 18.25
N VAL A 348 -10.46 27.03 17.06
CA VAL A 348 -10.66 25.58 16.84
C VAL A 348 -9.33 24.83 16.95
N SER A 349 -8.28 25.42 16.38
CA SER A 349 -6.90 24.95 16.49
C SER A 349 -6.42 24.91 17.94
N LEU A 350 -6.67 25.96 18.74
CA LEU A 350 -6.33 25.98 20.16
C LEU A 350 -7.02 24.85 20.94
N LYS A 351 -8.31 24.63 20.70
CA LYS A 351 -9.08 23.55 21.36
C LYS A 351 -8.58 22.16 20.95
N SER A 352 -8.37 21.93 19.65
CA SER A 352 -7.88 20.66 19.12
C SER A 352 -6.48 20.33 19.64
N GLY A 353 -5.57 21.31 19.57
CA GLY A 353 -4.20 21.14 20.07
C GLY A 353 -4.12 20.92 21.57
N ALA A 354 -4.96 21.60 22.36
CA ALA A 354 -5.03 21.37 23.81
C ALA A 354 -5.50 19.93 24.13
N ALA A 355 -6.49 19.41 23.41
CA ALA A 355 -6.96 18.04 23.58
C ALA A 355 -5.88 17.01 23.20
N VAL A 356 -5.20 17.21 22.06
CA VAL A 356 -4.08 16.38 21.61
C VAL A 356 -2.93 16.41 22.63
N LEU A 357 -2.53 17.59 23.10
CA LEU A 357 -1.46 17.73 24.08
C LEU A 357 -1.80 17.02 25.39
N ALA A 358 -3.02 17.21 25.91
CA ALA A 358 -3.46 16.53 27.11
C ALA A 358 -3.43 15.00 26.96
N SER A 359 -3.84 14.49 25.79
CA SER A 359 -3.80 13.07 25.41
C SER A 359 -2.38 12.52 25.34
N LEU A 360 -1.44 13.25 24.76
CA LEU A 360 -0.04 12.83 24.68
C LEU A 360 0.62 12.78 26.05
N LEU A 361 0.43 13.83 26.87
CA LEU A 361 0.97 13.91 28.22
C LEU A 361 0.45 12.79 29.12
N ARG A 362 -0.86 12.52 29.11
CA ARG A 362 -1.45 11.43 29.91
C ARG A 362 -1.06 10.03 29.39
N SER A 363 -0.65 9.93 28.13
CA SER A 363 -0.08 8.72 27.54
C SER A 363 1.42 8.56 27.80
N GLY A 364 2.05 9.51 28.51
CA GLY A 364 3.47 9.46 28.90
C GLY A 364 4.45 9.95 27.83
N VAL A 365 3.98 10.63 26.78
CA VAL A 365 4.84 11.22 25.73
C VAL A 365 5.40 12.57 26.20
N ASP A 366 6.67 12.85 25.91
CA ASP A 366 7.31 14.14 26.17
C ASP A 366 6.81 15.21 25.17
N ALA A 367 5.58 15.68 25.38
CA ALA A 367 4.88 16.58 24.47
C ALA A 367 4.82 18.03 24.99
N HIS A 368 5.03 18.99 24.10
CA HIS A 368 5.01 20.41 24.42
C HIS A 368 4.11 21.21 23.48
N ALA A 369 3.41 22.19 24.05
CA ALA A 369 2.67 23.21 23.31
C ALA A 369 3.61 24.06 22.44
N PHE A 370 3.27 24.22 21.16
CA PHE A 370 3.98 25.12 20.25
C PHE A 370 2.99 25.92 19.40
N ASP A 371 2.95 27.24 19.57
CA ASP A 371 2.13 28.13 18.73
C ASP A 371 3.02 28.92 17.77
N PRO A 372 3.00 28.63 16.46
CA PRO A 372 3.82 29.31 15.47
C PRO A 372 3.43 30.78 15.24
N ALA A 373 2.30 31.25 15.81
CA ALA A 373 1.97 32.66 15.81
C ALA A 373 2.86 33.48 16.75
N SER A 374 3.34 32.87 17.85
CA SER A 374 4.12 33.53 18.91
C SER A 374 5.57 33.06 19.02
N ARG A 375 5.91 31.92 18.40
CA ARG A 375 7.24 31.31 18.43
C ARG A 375 7.80 31.09 17.03
N SER A 376 9.12 31.12 16.89
CA SER A 376 9.79 30.85 15.61
C SER A 376 9.90 29.35 15.37
N LEU A 377 9.52 28.85 14.19
CA LEU A 377 9.66 27.42 13.84
C LEU A 377 11.11 26.91 13.95
N GLN A 378 12.12 27.79 13.84
CA GLN A 378 13.53 27.44 14.05
C GLN A 378 13.79 26.90 15.47
N GLU A 379 13.02 27.36 16.46
CA GLU A 379 13.11 26.85 17.84
C GLU A 379 12.83 25.35 17.93
N LEU A 380 12.11 24.76 16.96
CA LEU A 380 11.87 23.31 16.94
C LEU A 380 13.20 22.55 16.81
N GLN A 381 14.08 22.99 15.92
CA GLN A 381 15.40 22.38 15.74
C GLN A 381 16.35 22.74 16.89
N GLU A 382 16.39 24.01 17.31
CA GLU A 382 17.28 24.49 18.37
C GLU A 382 16.99 23.84 19.73
N GLN A 383 15.72 23.53 20.00
CA GLN A 383 15.29 22.87 21.24
C GLN A 383 15.24 21.34 21.11
N GLY A 384 15.68 20.78 19.98
CA GLY A 384 15.79 19.33 19.76
C GLY A 384 14.45 18.60 19.78
N PHE A 385 13.43 19.12 19.09
CA PHE A 385 12.19 18.39 18.88
C PHE A 385 12.38 17.30 17.83
N ASP A 386 11.98 16.07 18.16
CA ASP A 386 12.14 14.88 17.32
C ASP A 386 11.01 14.74 16.29
N ARG A 387 9.81 15.27 16.60
CA ARG A 387 8.65 15.25 15.69
C ARG A 387 7.57 16.26 16.10
N VAL A 388 6.62 16.46 15.19
CA VAL A 388 5.56 17.43 15.30
C VAL A 388 4.18 16.80 15.08
N PHE A 389 3.25 17.01 16.01
CA PHE A 389 1.83 16.81 15.76
C PHE A 389 1.23 18.11 15.24
N ILE A 390 0.68 18.10 14.03
CA ILE A 390 -0.01 19.25 13.43
C ILE A 390 -1.48 19.21 13.86
N ALA A 391 -1.87 20.15 14.73
CA ALA A 391 -3.24 20.44 15.12
C ALA A 391 -3.61 21.90 14.78
N LEU A 392 -3.00 22.44 13.73
CA LEU A 392 -3.33 23.74 13.15
C LEU A 392 -4.55 23.61 12.22
N HIS A 393 -5.42 24.61 12.22
CA HIS A 393 -6.62 24.65 11.39
C HIS A 393 -6.56 25.85 10.45
N GLY A 394 -7.00 25.68 9.21
CA GLY A 394 -7.02 26.68 8.16
C GLY A 394 -5.66 26.94 7.50
N ARG A 395 -5.58 28.04 6.74
CA ARG A 395 -4.37 28.45 6.00
C ARG A 395 -3.14 28.51 6.89
N PHE A 396 -1.98 28.28 6.31
CA PHE A 396 -0.69 28.01 6.93
C PHE A 396 -0.57 26.65 7.67
N GLY A 397 -1.66 26.09 8.19
CA GLY A 397 -1.67 24.78 8.85
C GLY A 397 -2.04 23.62 7.93
N GLU A 398 -3.01 23.84 7.05
CA GLU A 398 -3.61 22.82 6.18
C GLU A 398 -3.19 22.92 4.71
N ASP A 399 -2.57 24.03 4.29
CA ASP A 399 -2.31 24.35 2.88
C ASP A 399 -0.92 23.96 2.36
N GLY A 400 -0.16 23.21 3.14
CA GLY A 400 1.21 22.78 2.80
C GLY A 400 2.30 23.74 3.27
N THR A 401 1.96 24.93 3.78
CA THR A 401 2.98 25.92 4.19
C THR A 401 3.83 25.42 5.36
N VAL A 402 3.20 24.98 6.46
CA VAL A 402 3.94 24.48 7.62
C VAL A 402 4.63 23.17 7.33
N GLN A 403 4.01 22.31 6.51
CA GLN A 403 4.58 21.05 6.02
C GLN A 403 5.91 21.32 5.30
N GLY A 404 5.93 22.27 4.36
CA GLY A 404 7.14 22.61 3.63
C GLY A 404 8.23 23.21 4.51
N ALA A 405 7.85 23.99 5.52
CA ALA A 405 8.80 24.50 6.52
C ALA A 405 9.41 23.34 7.35
N LEU A 406 8.60 22.38 7.77
CA LEU A 406 9.05 21.22 8.55
C LEU A 406 9.93 20.27 7.72
N GLU A 407 9.62 20.07 6.43
CA GLU A 407 10.47 19.32 5.50
C GLU A 407 11.84 19.96 5.32
N LEU A 408 11.91 21.29 5.17
CA LEU A 408 13.19 22.02 5.08
C LEU A 408 14.00 21.94 6.38
N LEU A 409 13.33 21.89 7.53
CA LEU A 409 13.95 21.69 8.83
C LEU A 409 14.33 20.22 9.12
N GLY A 410 13.88 19.28 8.28
CA GLY A 410 14.09 17.85 8.47
C GLY A 410 13.35 17.27 9.68
N ILE A 411 12.24 17.87 10.10
CA ILE A 411 11.49 17.46 11.30
C ILE A 411 10.24 16.66 10.91
N PRO A 412 10.12 15.39 11.32
CA PRO A 412 8.95 14.57 11.03
C PRO A 412 7.64 15.18 11.55
N TYR A 413 6.56 15.07 10.79
CA TYR A 413 5.26 15.60 11.19
C TYR A 413 4.09 14.68 10.81
N THR A 414 2.98 14.85 11.53
CA THR A 414 1.77 14.05 11.32
C THR A 414 0.96 14.53 10.12
N GLY A 415 0.42 13.59 9.34
CA GLY A 415 -0.53 13.88 8.26
C GLY A 415 0.10 13.84 6.88
N SER A 416 -0.51 14.58 5.96
CA SER A 416 -0.16 14.56 4.54
C SER A 416 0.97 15.53 4.21
N GLY A 417 1.74 15.21 3.16
CA GLY A 417 2.84 16.02 2.65
C GLY A 417 2.43 17.38 2.08
N VAL A 418 3.39 18.17 1.60
CA VAL A 418 3.16 19.52 1.02
C VAL A 418 2.10 19.50 -0.08
N MET A 419 2.30 18.68 -1.13
CA MET A 419 1.42 18.67 -2.30
C MET A 419 -0.01 18.29 -1.93
N ALA A 420 -0.18 17.26 -1.09
CA ALA A 420 -1.47 16.76 -0.69
C ALA A 420 -2.23 17.75 0.20
N SER A 421 -1.51 18.44 1.09
CA SER A 421 -2.07 19.52 1.90
C SER A 421 -2.53 20.69 1.02
N SER A 422 -1.69 21.15 0.10
CA SER A 422 -2.04 22.22 -0.85
C SER A 422 -3.23 21.85 -1.74
N LEU A 423 -3.27 20.62 -2.27
CA LEU A 423 -4.39 20.14 -3.09
C LEU A 423 -5.66 19.98 -2.27
N GLY A 424 -5.57 19.41 -1.06
CA GLY A 424 -6.73 19.22 -0.18
C GLY A 424 -7.45 20.53 0.14
N MET A 425 -6.70 21.62 0.35
CA MET A 425 -7.27 22.95 0.53
C MET A 425 -7.89 23.53 -0.75
N ASP A 426 -7.33 23.23 -1.93
CA ASP A 426 -7.81 23.72 -3.23
C ASP A 426 -8.91 22.83 -3.81
N LYS A 427 -10.17 23.21 -3.56
CA LYS A 427 -11.35 22.47 -4.03
C LYS A 427 -11.42 22.36 -5.55
N TRP A 428 -10.94 23.36 -6.28
CA TRP A 428 -10.98 23.34 -7.74
C TRP A 428 -9.99 22.30 -8.28
N ARG A 429 -8.73 22.39 -7.86
CA ARG A 429 -7.67 21.49 -8.36
C ARG A 429 -7.87 20.06 -7.86
N SER A 430 -8.32 19.87 -6.62
CA SER A 430 -8.74 18.54 -6.12
C SER A 430 -9.81 17.92 -7.02
N LYS A 431 -10.84 18.68 -7.41
CA LYS A 431 -11.88 18.15 -8.32
C LYS A 431 -11.36 17.80 -9.70
N LEU A 432 -10.43 18.57 -10.26
CA LEU A 432 -9.81 18.22 -11.54
C LEU A 432 -9.05 16.89 -11.44
N VAL A 433 -8.28 16.69 -10.37
CA VAL A 433 -7.55 15.44 -10.12
C VAL A 433 -8.52 14.27 -9.95
N TRP A 434 -9.59 14.45 -9.16
CA TRP A 434 -10.60 13.41 -8.96
C TRP A 434 -11.37 13.06 -10.24
N GLN A 435 -11.72 14.05 -11.07
CA GLN A 435 -12.34 13.81 -12.37
C GLN A 435 -11.41 13.03 -13.30
N ALA A 436 -10.13 13.40 -13.35
CA ALA A 436 -9.14 12.66 -14.14
C ALA A 436 -8.96 11.22 -13.64
N GLY A 437 -9.08 10.99 -12.33
CA GLY A 437 -9.11 9.66 -11.71
C GLY A 437 -10.43 8.91 -11.80
N GLY A 438 -11.43 9.46 -12.50
CA GLY A 438 -12.74 8.81 -12.71
C GLY A 438 -13.67 8.83 -11.49
N LEU A 439 -13.39 9.67 -10.48
CA LEU A 439 -14.24 9.79 -9.31
C LEU A 439 -15.44 10.73 -9.56
N PRO A 440 -16.61 10.41 -9.00
CA PRO A 440 -17.78 11.27 -9.11
C PRO A 440 -17.58 12.52 -8.27
N VAL A 441 -17.63 13.70 -8.89
CA VAL A 441 -17.67 15.01 -8.21
C VAL A 441 -18.89 15.78 -8.72
N PRO A 442 -19.44 16.74 -7.95
CA PRO A 442 -20.50 17.61 -8.46
C PRO A 442 -20.02 18.35 -9.72
N ASP A 443 -20.89 18.51 -10.72
CA ASP A 443 -20.60 19.35 -11.88
C ASP A 443 -20.25 20.76 -11.40
N PHE A 444 -19.19 21.34 -11.96
CA PHE A 444 -18.70 22.64 -11.52
C PHE A 444 -18.21 23.54 -12.65
N MET A 445 -18.12 24.83 -12.36
CA MET A 445 -17.54 25.86 -13.21
C MET A 445 -16.76 26.88 -12.38
N MET A 446 -15.66 27.39 -12.92
CA MET A 446 -15.01 28.58 -12.36
C MET A 446 -15.78 29.82 -12.76
N LEU A 447 -15.97 30.73 -11.80
CA LEU A 447 -16.62 32.02 -12.01
C LEU A 447 -15.60 33.15 -12.09
N ALA A 448 -15.92 34.15 -12.89
CA ALA A 448 -15.27 35.45 -12.95
C ALA A 448 -16.34 36.56 -12.97
N GLU A 449 -15.95 37.83 -12.79
CA GLU A 449 -16.92 38.95 -12.75
C GLU A 449 -17.74 39.05 -14.05
N GLN A 450 -17.16 38.64 -15.18
CA GLN A 450 -17.79 38.61 -16.50
C GLN A 450 -18.52 37.31 -16.84
N SER A 451 -18.65 36.35 -15.92
CA SER A 451 -19.37 35.10 -16.17
C SER A 451 -20.85 35.36 -16.41
N GLU A 452 -21.36 34.96 -17.57
CA GLU A 452 -22.78 35.13 -17.92
C GLU A 452 -23.68 34.19 -17.10
N PRO A 453 -24.66 34.71 -16.33
CA PRO A 453 -25.45 33.87 -15.43
C PRO A 453 -26.26 32.76 -16.11
N LEU A 454 -26.75 33.02 -17.33
CA LEU A 454 -27.53 32.04 -18.08
C LEU A 454 -26.68 30.86 -18.55
N ASP A 455 -25.40 31.06 -18.87
CA ASP A 455 -24.49 29.98 -19.27
C ASP A 455 -24.16 29.08 -18.09
N VAL A 456 -23.88 29.68 -16.92
CA VAL A 456 -23.59 28.96 -15.68
C VAL A 456 -24.79 28.10 -15.27
N ILE A 457 -25.99 28.70 -15.29
CA ILE A 457 -27.23 28.01 -14.90
C ILE A 457 -27.65 26.98 -15.96
N GLY A 458 -27.43 27.27 -17.24
CA GLY A 458 -27.67 26.31 -18.32
C GLY A 458 -26.85 25.03 -18.15
N LYS A 459 -25.62 25.14 -17.63
CA LYS A 459 -24.75 23.99 -17.38
C LYS A 459 -24.97 23.31 -16.02
N LEU A 460 -25.14 24.07 -14.94
CA LEU A 460 -25.19 23.52 -13.58
C LEU A 460 -26.61 23.32 -13.03
N GLY A 461 -27.60 23.99 -13.60
CA GLY A 461 -28.96 24.05 -13.08
C GLY A 461 -29.09 24.91 -11.82
N LEU A 462 -30.31 24.99 -11.31
CA LEU A 462 -30.63 25.60 -10.01
C LEU A 462 -31.30 24.57 -9.08
N PRO A 463 -31.06 24.64 -7.76
CA PRO A 463 -30.11 25.54 -7.11
C PRO A 463 -28.65 25.13 -7.38
N LEU A 464 -27.71 26.05 -7.14
CA LEU A 464 -26.27 25.80 -7.19
C LEU A 464 -25.58 26.45 -5.99
N PHE A 465 -24.37 26.02 -5.67
CA PHE A 465 -23.52 26.64 -4.65
C PHE A 465 -22.41 27.46 -5.30
N VAL A 466 -22.15 28.65 -4.78
CA VAL A 466 -20.98 29.47 -5.11
C VAL A 466 -20.10 29.56 -3.87
N LYS A 467 -18.80 29.28 -4.02
CA LYS A 467 -17.86 29.28 -2.90
C LYS A 467 -16.42 29.65 -3.30
N PRO A 468 -15.61 30.13 -2.36
CA PRO A 468 -14.16 30.22 -2.51
C PRO A 468 -13.53 28.85 -2.76
N ALA A 469 -12.51 28.78 -3.62
CA ALA A 469 -11.81 27.54 -3.92
C ALA A 469 -10.95 27.06 -2.74
N ASN A 470 -10.24 27.97 -2.05
CA ASN A 470 -9.17 27.69 -1.10
C ASN A 470 -9.46 28.10 0.35
N GLU A 471 -10.71 28.39 0.69
CA GLU A 471 -11.09 28.72 2.07
C GLU A 471 -11.76 27.54 2.77
N GLY A 472 -11.39 27.30 4.02
CA GLY A 472 -11.97 26.27 4.87
C GLY A 472 -13.33 26.67 5.45
N SER A 473 -13.91 25.75 6.21
CA SER A 473 -14.99 26.03 7.17
C SER A 473 -16.22 26.78 6.62
N SER A 474 -16.54 26.59 5.33
CA SER A 474 -17.74 27.16 4.70
C SER A 474 -17.80 28.70 4.67
N VAL A 475 -16.65 29.38 4.79
CA VAL A 475 -16.56 30.84 4.64
C VAL A 475 -16.87 31.24 3.20
N GLY A 476 -17.72 32.26 3.01
CA GLY A 476 -18.06 32.80 1.69
C GLY A 476 -18.95 31.92 0.80
N ILE A 477 -19.55 30.84 1.35
CA ILE A 477 -20.45 29.96 0.60
C ILE A 477 -21.86 30.57 0.47
N SER A 478 -22.43 30.54 -0.72
CA SER A 478 -23.79 31.00 -1.02
C SER A 478 -24.56 29.95 -1.83
N LYS A 479 -25.82 29.67 -1.46
CA LYS A 479 -26.74 28.85 -2.24
C LYS A 479 -27.59 29.76 -3.14
N VAL A 480 -27.40 29.64 -4.45
CA VAL A 480 -28.10 30.42 -5.48
C VAL A 480 -29.33 29.64 -5.93
N LYS A 481 -30.52 30.24 -5.76
CA LYS A 481 -31.82 29.66 -6.11
C LYS A 481 -32.46 30.34 -7.32
N ALA A 482 -32.00 31.55 -7.68
CA ALA A 482 -32.48 32.29 -8.84
C ALA A 482 -31.34 32.95 -9.64
N VAL A 483 -31.59 33.20 -10.93
CA VAL A 483 -30.61 33.78 -11.87
C VAL A 483 -30.00 35.10 -11.36
N GLY A 484 -30.82 35.98 -10.79
CA GLY A 484 -30.39 37.29 -10.31
C GLY A 484 -29.49 37.27 -9.08
N GLU A 485 -29.33 36.12 -8.42
CA GLU A 485 -28.53 35.98 -7.19
C GLU A 485 -27.06 35.63 -7.49
N LEU A 486 -26.75 35.12 -8.68
CA LEU A 486 -25.42 34.58 -9.00
C LEU A 486 -24.30 35.63 -8.87
N GLN A 487 -24.51 36.84 -9.39
CA GLN A 487 -23.48 37.89 -9.36
C GLN A 487 -23.18 38.34 -7.92
N ALA A 488 -24.20 38.42 -7.08
CA ALA A 488 -24.04 38.78 -5.68
C ALA A 488 -23.27 37.69 -4.93
N ALA A 489 -23.61 36.42 -5.18
CA ALA A 489 -22.92 35.27 -4.62
C ALA A 489 -21.45 35.19 -5.05
N TYR A 490 -21.15 35.46 -6.33
CA TYR A 490 -19.76 35.56 -6.82
C TYR A 490 -18.99 36.65 -6.09
N ARG A 491 -19.54 37.86 -5.99
CA ARG A 491 -18.85 38.98 -5.33
C ARG A 491 -18.59 38.74 -3.86
N GLU A 492 -19.48 38.02 -3.17
CA GLU A 492 -19.24 37.63 -1.79
C GLU A 492 -18.08 36.63 -1.68
N ALA A 493 -18.11 35.54 -2.45
CA ALA A 493 -17.01 34.56 -2.46
C ALA A 493 -15.67 35.19 -2.87
N ALA A 494 -15.68 36.10 -3.86
CA ALA A 494 -14.49 36.78 -4.37
C ALA A 494 -13.81 37.71 -3.34
N ARG A 495 -14.49 38.08 -2.25
CA ARG A 495 -13.85 38.83 -1.14
C ARG A 495 -12.87 37.97 -0.36
N HIS A 496 -13.06 36.65 -0.37
CA HIS A 496 -12.28 35.71 0.42
C HIS A 496 -11.23 34.98 -0.43
N ASP A 497 -11.51 34.75 -1.72
CA ASP A 497 -10.56 34.09 -2.63
C ASP A 497 -10.71 34.61 -4.07
N PRO A 498 -9.60 34.96 -4.77
CA PRO A 498 -9.65 35.29 -6.20
C PRO A 498 -10.17 34.14 -7.08
N LEU A 499 -10.13 32.89 -6.61
CA LEU A 499 -10.69 31.72 -7.30
C LEU A 499 -12.06 31.37 -6.70
N VAL A 500 -13.11 31.56 -7.50
CA VAL A 500 -14.50 31.25 -7.12
C VAL A 500 -15.02 30.09 -7.97
N ILE A 501 -15.60 29.09 -7.30
CA ILE A 501 -16.21 27.91 -7.94
C ILE A 501 -17.72 27.90 -7.74
N ALA A 502 -18.45 27.59 -8.81
CA ALA A 502 -19.87 27.27 -8.78
C ALA A 502 -20.06 25.75 -8.95
N GLU A 503 -20.90 25.14 -8.12
CA GLU A 503 -21.18 23.71 -8.12
C GLU A 503 -22.68 23.42 -8.16
N ARG A 504 -23.06 22.41 -8.94
CA ARG A 504 -24.43 21.91 -8.95
C ARG A 504 -24.85 21.43 -7.55
N PHE A 505 -26.07 21.75 -7.15
CA PHE A 505 -26.66 21.26 -5.90
C PHE A 505 -26.93 19.75 -5.94
N ILE A 506 -26.61 19.05 -4.84
CA ILE A 506 -26.84 17.63 -4.63
C ILE A 506 -27.61 17.45 -3.30
N GLY A 507 -28.84 16.95 -3.34
CA GLY A 507 -29.83 17.10 -2.26
C GLY A 507 -30.15 15.87 -1.38
N GLY A 508 -29.42 14.77 -1.49
CA GLY A 508 -29.68 13.52 -0.75
C GLY A 508 -28.93 13.36 0.58
N GLY A 509 -28.22 14.40 1.03
CA GLY A 509 -27.55 14.47 2.33
C GLY A 509 -26.03 14.53 2.24
N GLU A 510 -25.41 14.81 3.39
CA GLU A 510 -23.97 15.00 3.53
C GLU A 510 -23.36 13.92 4.42
N TYR A 511 -22.17 13.45 4.04
CA TYR A 511 -21.48 12.36 4.70
C TYR A 511 -19.98 12.67 4.76
N THR A 512 -19.30 12.10 5.75
CA THR A 512 -17.84 12.16 5.81
C THR A 512 -17.26 10.80 6.13
N VAL A 513 -16.06 10.55 5.62
CA VAL A 513 -15.31 9.32 5.87
C VAL A 513 -13.92 9.68 6.35
N ALA A 514 -13.60 9.29 7.59
CA ALA A 514 -12.28 9.48 8.16
C ALA A 514 -11.31 8.38 7.71
N ILE A 515 -10.06 8.75 7.50
CA ILE A 515 -8.96 7.87 7.09
C ILE A 515 -7.86 7.95 8.16
N LEU A 516 -7.35 6.79 8.56
CA LEU A 516 -6.29 6.64 9.56
C LEU A 516 -5.29 5.57 9.08
N GLY A 517 -4.17 6.01 8.53
CA GLY A 517 -3.21 5.17 7.82
C GLY A 517 -3.90 4.45 6.66
N ASP A 518 -3.78 3.13 6.62
CA ASP A 518 -4.45 2.29 5.63
C ASP A 518 -5.90 1.93 6.02
N GLN A 519 -6.38 2.42 7.16
CA GLN A 519 -7.73 2.11 7.66
C GLN A 519 -8.73 3.21 7.29
N VAL A 520 -9.84 2.81 6.68
CA VAL A 520 -11.01 3.68 6.47
C VAL A 520 -12.00 3.45 7.62
N LEU A 521 -12.40 4.53 8.29
CA LEU A 521 -13.26 4.47 9.47
C LEU A 521 -14.75 4.50 9.08
N PRO A 522 -15.67 4.14 10.00
CA PRO A 522 -17.11 4.13 9.74
C PRO A 522 -17.62 5.48 9.22
N VAL A 523 -18.56 5.44 8.28
CA VAL A 523 -19.11 6.64 7.65
C VAL A 523 -19.96 7.39 8.67
N ILE A 524 -19.83 8.72 8.68
CA ILE A 524 -20.68 9.60 9.48
C ILE A 524 -21.65 10.31 8.55
N LYS A 525 -22.93 10.27 8.89
CA LYS A 525 -23.94 11.13 8.26
C LYS A 525 -23.99 12.46 9.00
N ILE A 526 -23.92 13.55 8.25
CA ILE A 526 -24.03 14.92 8.76
C ILE A 526 -25.43 15.43 8.43
N GLU A 527 -26.19 15.77 9.46
CA GLU A 527 -27.54 16.31 9.31
C GLU A 527 -27.64 17.68 9.98
N PRO A 528 -27.44 18.75 9.21
CA PRO A 528 -27.65 20.09 9.70
C PRO A 528 -29.14 20.29 10.06
N ALA A 529 -29.40 21.07 11.12
CA ALA A 529 -30.76 21.47 11.50
C ALA A 529 -31.44 22.41 10.48
N ASN A 530 -30.63 23.03 9.60
CA ASN A 530 -31.04 23.95 8.53
C ASN A 530 -30.71 23.39 7.13
N GLU A 531 -31.01 24.17 6.08
CA GLU A 531 -31.00 23.75 4.68
C GLU A 531 -29.64 23.26 4.11
N PHE A 532 -28.50 23.50 4.79
CA PHE A 532 -27.16 22.95 4.49
C PHE A 532 -26.17 23.14 5.67
N TYR A 533 -25.00 22.49 5.61
CA TYR A 533 -23.96 22.50 6.67
C TYR A 533 -22.98 23.68 6.51
N ASP A 534 -23.19 24.74 7.28
CA ASP A 534 -22.42 25.99 7.24
C ASP A 534 -21.46 26.15 8.44
N PHE A 535 -20.75 27.28 8.51
CA PHE A 535 -19.81 27.60 9.59
C PHE A 535 -20.50 27.60 10.97
N GLU A 536 -21.71 28.15 11.06
CA GLU A 536 -22.46 28.20 12.31
C GLU A 536 -22.85 26.79 12.78
N ALA A 537 -23.25 25.91 11.86
CA ALA A 537 -23.56 24.51 12.12
C ALA A 537 -22.34 23.67 12.55
N LYS A 538 -21.12 24.08 12.16
CA LYS A 538 -19.85 23.40 12.49
C LYS A 538 -19.30 23.77 13.87
N TYR A 539 -19.48 25.01 14.33
CA TYR A 539 -18.73 25.53 15.49
C TYR A 539 -19.53 26.34 16.52
N LEU A 540 -20.76 26.75 16.22
CA LEU A 540 -21.53 27.69 17.05
C LEU A 540 -22.87 27.14 17.54
N ARG A 541 -23.42 26.09 16.91
CA ARG A 541 -24.72 25.49 17.28
C ARG A 541 -24.59 24.04 17.75
N ASP A 542 -25.39 23.68 18.75
CA ASP A 542 -25.45 22.34 19.35
C ASP A 542 -26.52 21.42 18.70
N ASP A 543 -27.15 21.82 17.59
CA ASP A 543 -28.29 21.10 16.99
C ASP A 543 -28.01 20.36 15.67
N THR A 544 -26.77 20.41 15.16
CA THR A 544 -26.35 19.52 14.06
C THR A 544 -26.26 18.08 14.57
N CYS A 545 -26.99 17.16 13.93
CA CYS A 545 -26.96 15.75 14.29
C CYS A 545 -25.90 15.01 13.46
N TYR A 546 -24.93 14.43 14.16
CA TYR A 546 -23.96 13.51 13.54
C TYR A 546 -24.36 12.08 13.87
N ARG A 547 -24.60 11.25 12.85
CA ARG A 547 -24.90 9.83 13.04
C ARG A 547 -23.71 8.99 12.62
N CYS A 548 -23.14 8.27 13.59
CA CYS A 548 -22.13 7.26 13.38
C CYS A 548 -22.55 6.01 14.18
N PRO A 549 -22.98 4.91 13.53
CA PRO A 549 -23.01 4.66 12.09
C PRO A 549 -23.96 5.57 11.30
N SER A 550 -23.64 5.84 10.04
CA SER A 550 -24.39 6.75 9.14
C SER A 550 -25.82 6.34 8.83
N GLY A 551 -26.17 5.07 9.00
CA GLY A 551 -27.46 4.49 8.60
C GLY A 551 -27.52 4.04 7.13
N LEU A 552 -26.41 4.13 6.39
CA LEU A 552 -26.26 3.49 5.09
C LEU A 552 -26.31 1.96 5.23
N ASP A 553 -26.75 1.27 4.17
CA ASP A 553 -26.52 -0.18 4.10
C ASP A 553 -25.04 -0.49 3.86
N ALA A 554 -24.65 -1.73 4.13
CA ALA A 554 -23.25 -2.15 4.08
C ALA A 554 -22.60 -1.95 2.70
N ALA A 555 -23.38 -2.08 1.61
CA ALA A 555 -22.86 -1.89 0.25
C ALA A 555 -22.60 -0.40 -0.06
N SER A 556 -23.50 0.49 0.37
CA SER A 556 -23.37 1.93 0.19
C SER A 556 -22.27 2.52 1.06
N GLU A 557 -22.15 2.04 2.30
CA GLU A 557 -21.04 2.37 3.20
C GLU A 557 -19.69 1.93 2.61
N ALA A 558 -19.55 0.67 2.19
CA ALA A 558 -18.32 0.18 1.55
C ALA A 558 -17.97 0.93 0.26
N LYS A 559 -18.98 1.27 -0.57
CA LYS A 559 -18.79 2.08 -1.77
C LYS A 559 -18.25 3.46 -1.44
N MET A 560 -18.81 4.14 -0.43
CA MET A 560 -18.35 5.47 -0.02
C MET A 560 -16.95 5.41 0.60
N GLN A 561 -16.65 4.38 1.40
CA GLN A 561 -15.32 4.16 1.95
C GLN A 561 -14.25 3.94 0.86
N GLY A 562 -14.57 3.13 -0.16
CA GLY A 562 -13.68 2.93 -1.30
C GLY A 562 -13.43 4.21 -2.10
N LEU A 563 -14.48 5.03 -2.30
CA LEU A 563 -14.34 6.34 -2.93
C LEU A 563 -13.50 7.31 -2.08
N ALA A 564 -13.64 7.27 -0.75
CA ALA A 564 -12.88 8.12 0.15
C ALA A 564 -11.38 7.79 0.09
N GLN A 565 -11.05 6.50 0.16
CA GLN A 565 -9.68 6.03 0.05
C GLN A 565 -9.06 6.43 -1.30
N ALA A 566 -9.78 6.22 -2.40
CA ALA A 566 -9.32 6.60 -3.72
C ALA A 566 -9.14 8.13 -3.86
N ALA A 567 -10.09 8.92 -3.36
CA ALA A 567 -10.04 10.38 -3.42
C ALA A 567 -8.85 10.94 -2.63
N PHE A 568 -8.62 10.42 -1.42
CA PHE A 568 -7.51 10.84 -0.57
C PHE A 568 -6.17 10.43 -1.18
N ALA A 569 -6.04 9.20 -1.68
CA ALA A 569 -4.83 8.72 -2.33
C ALA A 569 -4.48 9.51 -3.61
N LEU A 570 -5.48 9.87 -4.43
CA LEU A 570 -5.26 10.60 -5.69
C LEU A 570 -4.67 12.00 -5.50
N ILE A 571 -4.97 12.67 -4.39
CA ILE A 571 -4.34 13.95 -4.04
C ILE A 571 -2.99 13.76 -3.31
N GLY A 572 -2.54 12.51 -3.11
CA GLY A 572 -1.33 12.18 -2.36
C GLY A 572 -1.52 12.18 -0.85
N GLY A 573 -2.76 12.11 -0.36
CA GLY A 573 -3.08 12.11 1.07
C GLY A 573 -2.48 10.90 1.78
N GLN A 574 -1.89 11.14 2.96
CA GLN A 574 -1.22 10.14 3.78
C GLN A 574 -1.46 10.39 5.27
N GLY A 575 -1.21 9.35 6.08
CA GLY A 575 -1.24 9.43 7.54
C GLY A 575 -2.65 9.47 8.11
N TRP A 576 -3.38 10.57 7.94
CA TRP A 576 -4.75 10.70 8.41
C TRP A 576 -5.45 11.88 7.75
N GLY A 577 -6.78 11.85 7.75
CA GLY A 577 -7.60 12.91 7.19
C GLY A 577 -9.07 12.51 7.14
N ARG A 578 -9.87 13.26 6.39
CA ARG A 578 -11.23 12.85 6.02
C ARG A 578 -11.57 13.32 4.62
N VAL A 579 -12.52 12.62 4.00
CA VAL A 579 -13.11 13.00 2.72
C VAL A 579 -14.61 13.20 2.91
N ASP A 580 -15.09 14.35 2.47
CA ASP A 580 -16.49 14.76 2.60
C ASP A 580 -17.24 14.47 1.30
N PHE A 581 -18.52 14.10 1.42
CA PHE A 581 -19.36 13.62 0.33
C PHE A 581 -20.73 14.27 0.36
N LEU A 582 -21.26 14.51 -0.84
CA LEU A 582 -22.69 14.74 -1.06
C LEU A 582 -23.32 13.49 -1.66
N MET A 583 -24.51 13.13 -1.21
CA MET A 583 -25.29 12.02 -1.77
C MET A 583 -26.43 12.59 -2.61
N SER A 584 -26.69 12.07 -3.80
CA SER A 584 -27.91 12.43 -4.54
C SER A 584 -29.14 11.73 -3.96
N GLU A 585 -30.34 12.20 -4.30
CA GLU A 585 -31.60 11.53 -3.92
C GLU A 585 -31.67 10.09 -4.45
N ALA A 586 -30.93 9.78 -5.53
CA ALA A 586 -30.81 8.44 -6.09
C ALA A 586 -29.77 7.55 -5.38
N GLY A 587 -29.12 8.04 -4.31
CA GLY A 587 -28.12 7.27 -3.56
C GLY A 587 -26.74 7.19 -4.24
N GLN A 588 -26.42 8.12 -5.14
CA GLN A 588 -25.07 8.22 -5.72
C GLN A 588 -24.20 9.18 -4.92
N PRO A 589 -23.05 8.73 -4.38
CA PRO A 589 -22.10 9.61 -3.69
C PRO A 589 -21.26 10.43 -4.68
N TYR A 590 -20.95 11.66 -4.29
CA TYR A 590 -20.09 12.61 -4.98
C TYR A 590 -19.06 13.17 -4.00
N VAL A 591 -17.78 13.10 -4.37
CA VAL A 591 -16.66 13.61 -3.57
C VAL A 591 -16.73 15.15 -3.57
N LEU A 592 -16.80 15.72 -2.37
CA LEU A 592 -16.92 17.16 -2.16
C LEU A 592 -15.55 17.80 -1.96
N GLU A 593 -14.87 17.44 -0.87
CA GLU A 593 -13.58 18.00 -0.46
C GLU A 593 -12.82 17.01 0.42
N ALA A 594 -11.52 17.26 0.63
CA ALA A 594 -10.68 16.50 1.55
C ALA A 594 -10.13 17.44 2.61
N ASN A 595 -10.01 16.95 3.85
CA ASN A 595 -9.37 17.67 4.94
C ASN A 595 -8.20 16.84 5.46
N THR A 596 -7.00 17.42 5.37
CA THR A 596 -5.70 16.80 5.71
C THR A 596 -5.23 17.11 7.13
N SER A 597 -5.92 17.98 7.88
CA SER A 597 -5.68 18.24 9.30
C SER A 597 -7.00 18.42 10.07
N PRO A 598 -7.82 17.36 10.20
CA PRO A 598 -9.17 17.51 10.75
C PRO A 598 -9.16 17.76 12.26
N GLY A 599 -10.27 18.29 12.76
CA GLY A 599 -10.44 18.63 14.18
C GLY A 599 -10.23 17.43 15.12
N MET A 600 -9.70 17.71 16.31
CA MET A 600 -9.40 16.71 17.35
C MET A 600 -10.08 17.03 18.69
N THR A 601 -11.23 17.71 18.64
CA THR A 601 -12.08 17.93 19.82
C THR A 601 -12.97 16.72 20.11
N ASP A 602 -13.63 16.70 21.27
CA ASP A 602 -14.62 15.70 21.66
C ASP A 602 -15.85 15.63 20.74
N HIS A 603 -16.16 16.73 20.05
CA HIS A 603 -17.21 16.85 19.03
C HIS A 603 -16.71 16.64 17.60
N SER A 604 -15.41 16.41 17.40
CA SER A 604 -14.84 16.27 16.05
C SER A 604 -15.14 14.92 15.41
N LEU A 605 -15.23 14.93 14.08
CA LEU A 605 -15.70 13.80 13.28
C LEU A 605 -14.72 12.62 13.25
N VAL A 606 -13.40 12.87 13.18
CA VAL A 606 -12.42 11.78 13.19
C VAL A 606 -12.42 11.03 14.54
N PRO A 607 -12.38 11.69 15.71
CA PRO A 607 -12.59 11.04 17.01
C PRO A 607 -13.92 10.26 17.12
N MET A 608 -15.00 10.76 16.51
CA MET A 608 -16.30 10.09 16.50
C MET A 608 -16.26 8.77 15.72
N ALA A 609 -15.73 8.79 14.49
CA ALA A 609 -15.58 7.60 13.67
C ALA A 609 -14.60 6.59 14.32
N ALA A 610 -13.50 7.07 14.91
CA ALA A 610 -12.55 6.24 15.63
C ALA A 610 -13.21 5.53 16.81
N ARG A 611 -13.99 6.24 17.62
CA ARG A 611 -14.75 5.67 18.75
C ARG A 611 -15.73 4.59 18.28
N GLN A 612 -16.43 4.83 17.18
CA GLN A 612 -17.33 3.84 16.60
C GLN A 612 -16.58 2.59 16.11
N ALA A 613 -15.34 2.74 15.66
CA ALA A 613 -14.43 1.65 15.31
C ALA A 613 -13.71 1.01 16.53
N GLY A 614 -14.07 1.39 17.76
CA GLY A 614 -13.46 0.86 18.98
C GLY A 614 -12.09 1.45 19.34
N ILE A 615 -11.66 2.52 18.65
CA ILE A 615 -10.40 3.21 18.90
C ILE A 615 -10.65 4.36 19.88
N SER A 616 -9.94 4.36 21.02
CA SER A 616 -10.05 5.45 22.00
C SER A 616 -9.42 6.75 21.47
N PHE A 617 -9.74 7.89 22.08
CA PHE A 617 -9.12 9.17 21.68
C PHE A 617 -7.60 9.15 21.89
N ASP A 618 -7.13 8.60 23.00
CA ASP A 618 -5.69 8.51 23.27
C ASP A 618 -4.98 7.62 22.25
N GLU A 619 -5.60 6.48 21.93
CA GLU A 619 -5.08 5.56 20.93
C GLU A 619 -5.07 6.18 19.52
N LEU A 620 -6.10 6.95 19.16
CA LEU A 620 -6.15 7.69 17.90
C LEU A 620 -4.98 8.68 17.82
N VAL A 621 -4.76 9.48 18.86
CA VAL A 621 -3.68 10.48 18.90
C VAL A 621 -2.31 9.80 18.77
N LEU A 622 -2.08 8.68 19.48
CA LEU A 622 -0.83 7.92 19.39
C LEU A 622 -0.64 7.26 18.02
N ARG A 623 -1.70 6.70 17.42
CA ARG A 623 -1.68 6.16 16.05
C ARG A 623 -1.26 7.22 15.05
N VAL A 624 -1.87 8.41 15.10
CA VAL A 624 -1.53 9.55 14.23
C VAL A 624 -0.07 9.97 14.44
N LEU A 625 0.38 10.11 15.69
CA LEU A 625 1.77 10.46 16.00
C LEU A 625 2.79 9.41 15.53
N GLY A 626 2.44 8.13 15.61
CA GLY A 626 3.26 7.01 15.13
C GLY A 626 3.49 7.00 13.63
N MET A 627 2.66 7.69 12.87
CA MET A 627 2.80 7.84 11.42
C MET A 627 3.52 9.14 11.02
N ALA A 628 4.09 9.89 11.98
CA ALA A 628 4.84 11.11 11.65
C ALA A 628 6.05 10.79 10.77
N HIS A 629 6.21 11.53 9.68
CA HIS A 629 7.24 11.30 8.66
C HIS A 629 7.77 12.63 8.10
N VAL A 630 8.86 12.58 7.32
CA VAL A 630 9.40 13.73 6.57
C VAL A 630 9.32 13.41 5.09
N GLY A 631 8.54 14.20 4.35
CA GLY A 631 8.46 14.12 2.88
C GLY A 631 7.76 12.87 2.39
#